data_AF-A0AAW8R2Z7-F1
#
_entry.id   AF-A0AAW8R2Z7-F1
#
_cell.length_a   1.000
_cell.length_b   1.000
_cell.length_c   1.000
_cell.angle_alpha   90.00
_cell.angle_beta   90.00
_cell.angle_gamma   90.00
#
_symmetry.space_group_name_H-M   'P 1'
#
loop_
_entity.id
_entity.type
_entity.pdbx_description
1 polymer ?
#
loop_
_entity_poly.entity_id
_entity_poly.type
_entity_poly.pdbx_seq_one_letter_code
_entity_poly.pdbx_strand_id
1 'polypeptide(L)' 'MELIFGFFGFILFVIFWAIPVIAICVSSRTSGGEKVAWILAMIFVSWFAFIFYLLLAPLKDNRSRA' A
#
# COMPACT_ATOMS: atom_id res chain seq x y z
N MET A 1 4.59 17.44 19.77
CA MET A 1 3.44 17.76 18.90
C MET A 1 3.58 17.12 17.51
N GLU A 2 4.77 17.13 16.91
CA GLU A 2 5.01 16.56 15.57
C GLU A 2 4.79 15.04 15.49
N LEU A 3 5.21 14.28 16.51
CA LEU A 3 4.98 12.82 16.57
C LEU A 3 3.49 12.46 16.64
N ILE A 4 2.67 13.28 17.30
CA ILE A 4 1.22 13.07 17.41
C ILE A 4 0.56 13.28 16.04
N PHE A 5 0.97 14.31 15.30
CA PHE A 5 0.52 14.54 13.92
C PHE A 5 0.93 13.41 12.98
N GLY A 6 2.19 12.96 13.05
CA GLY A 6 2.67 11.84 12.24
C GLY A 6 1.93 10.54 12.55
N PHE A 7 1.71 10.23 13.82
CA PHE A 7 0.98 9.04 14.25
C PHE A 7 -0.50 9.07 13.83
N PHE A 8 -1.16 10.22 13.97
CA PHE A 8 -2.55 10.40 13.54
C PHE A 8 -2.70 10.24 12.02
N GLY A 9 -1.80 10.83 11.23
CA GLY A 9 -1.77 10.66 9.78
C GLY A 9 -1.54 9.21 9.35
N PHE A 10 -0.63 8.50 10.03
CA PHE A 10 -0.37 7.09 9.78
C PHE A 10 -1.59 6.21 10.08
N ILE A 11 -2.28 6.43 11.21
CA ILE A 11 -3.51 5.71 11.54
C ILE A 11 -4.58 5.91 10.48
N LEU A 12 -4.83 7.16 10.05
CA LEU A 12 -5.81 7.44 9.01
C LEU A 12 -5.44 6.73 7.71
N PHE A 13 -4.17 6.77 7.31
CA PHE A 13 -3.69 6.08 6.12
C PHE A 13 -3.96 4.57 6.18
N VAL A 14 -3.65 3.91 7.31
CA VAL A 14 -3.90 2.48 7.51
C VAL A 14 -5.40 2.16 7.44
N ILE A 15 -6.26 3.00 8.03
CA ILE A 15 -7.71 2.82 7.97
C ILE A 15 -8.20 2.91 6.52
N PHE A 16 -7.80 3.94 5.78
CA PHE A 16 -8.17 4.10 4.37
C PHE A 16 -7.66 2.95 3.50
N TRP A 17 -6.44 2.47 3.75
CA TRP A 17 -5.87 1.32 3.04
C TRP A 17 -6.60 0.01 3.38
N ALA A 18 -7.15 -0.12 4.59
CA ALA A 18 -7.88 -1.31 5.02
C ALA A 18 -9.33 -1.40 4.49
N ILE A 19 -9.93 -0.29 4.02
CA ILE A 19 -11.29 -0.25 3.45
C ILE A 19 -11.53 -1.35 2.40
N PRO A 20 -10.71 -1.51 1.35
CA PRO A 20 -10.88 -2.58 0.36
C PRO A 20 -10.77 -3.99 0.96
N VAL A 21 -9.91 -4.19 1.95
CA VAL A 21 -9.79 -5.48 2.66
C VAL A 21 -11.09 -5.79 3.40
N ILE A 22 -11.64 -4.81 4.11
CA ILE A 22 -12.93 -4.94 4.80
C ILE A 22 -14.06 -5.19 3.80
N ALA A 23 -14.06 -4.50 2.65
CA ALA A 23 -15.05 -4.69 1.60
C ALA A 23 -15.03 -6.13 1.03
N ILE A 24 -13.84 -6.71 0.83
CA ILE A 24 -13.68 -8.11 0.42
C ILE A 24 -14.17 -9.06 1.52
N CYS A 25 -13.82 -8.78 2.78
CA CYS A 25 -14.21 -9.61 3.93
C CYS A 25 -15.72 -9.62 4.19
N VAL A 26 -16.40 -8.47 4.05
CA VAL A 26 -17.84 -8.32 4.27
C VAL A 26 -18.66 -8.81 3.07
N SER A 27 -18.08 -8.78 1.86
CA SER A 27 -18.76 -9.27 0.66
C SER A 27 -19.09 -10.76 0.78
N SER A 28 -20.38 -11.08 0.69
CA SER A 28 -20.90 -12.44 0.57
C SER A 28 -20.67 -13.04 -0.82
N ARG A 29 -20.12 -12.26 -1.77
CA ARG A 29 -19.89 -12.69 -3.16
C ARG A 29 -18.65 -13.55 -3.35
N THR A 30 -17.76 -13.63 -2.35
CA THR A 30 -16.51 -14.40 -2.44
C THR A 30 -16.41 -15.34 -1.24
N SER A 31 -16.05 -16.60 -1.46
CA SER A 31 -16.00 -17.64 -0.42
C SER A 31 -14.58 -18.14 -0.20
N GLY A 32 -14.23 -18.46 1.06
CA GLY A 32 -12.99 -19.15 1.46
C GLY A 32 -11.71 -18.71 0.73
N GLY A 33 -11.30 -19.49 -0.28
CA GLY A 33 -10.07 -19.26 -1.05
C GLY A 33 -10.10 -18.02 -1.96
N GLU A 34 -11.27 -17.60 -2.43
CA GLU A 34 -11.42 -16.40 -3.27
C GLU A 34 -11.07 -15.13 -2.48
N LYS A 35 -11.45 -15.07 -1.20
CA LYS A 35 -11.07 -13.95 -0.31
C LYS A 35 -9.56 -13.84 -0.15
N VAL A 36 -8.87 -14.98 0.01
CA VAL A 36 -7.41 -15.02 0.12
C VAL A 36 -6.75 -14.55 -1.17
N ALA A 37 -7.26 -14.97 -2.33
CA ALA A 37 -6.76 -14.50 -3.62
C ALA A 37 -6.93 -12.98 -3.80
N TRP A 38 -8.07 -12.42 -3.37
CA TRP A 38 -8.32 -10.98 -3.43
C TRP A 38 -7.44 -10.17 -2.47
N ILE A 39 -7.21 -10.65 -1.24
CA ILE A 39 -6.28 -10.02 -0.30
C ILE A 39 -4.85 -10.07 -0.86
N LEU A 40 -4.43 -11.22 -1.41
CA LEU A 40 -3.11 -11.39 -2.01
C LEU A 40 -2.92 -10.46 -3.21
N ALA A 41 -3.93 -10.34 -4.09
CA ALA A 41 -3.91 -9.43 -5.23
C ALA A 41 -3.81 -7.96 -4.78
N MET A 42 -4.54 -7.56 -3.73
CA MET A 42 -4.49 -6.20 -3.19
C MET A 42 -3.10 -5.84 -2.61
N ILE A 43 -2.47 -6.79 -1.91
CA ILE A 43 -1.08 -6.64 -1.44
C ILE A 43 -0.12 -6.55 -2.62
N PHE A 44 -0.26 -7.43 -3.62
CA PHE A 44 0.58 -7.42 -4.82
C PHE A 44 0.48 -6.07 -5.54
N VAL A 45 -0.72 -5.57 -5.82
CA VAL A 45 -0.89 -4.28 -6.52
C VAL A 45 -0.30 -3.12 -5.72
N SER A 46 -0.50 -3.10 -4.39
CA SER A 46 0.05 -2.05 -3.52
C SER A 46 1.58 -2.06 -3.50
N TRP A 47 2.19 -3.25 -3.40
CA TRP A 47 3.64 -3.40 -3.25
C TRP A 47 4.39 -3.37 -4.59
N PHE A 48 3.75 -3.80 -5.68
CA PHE A 48 4.34 -3.79 -7.02
C PHE A 48 4.56 -2.37 -7.55
N ALA A 49 3.73 -1.40 -7.15
CA ALA A 49 3.95 0.03 -7.43
C ALA A 49 5.29 0.53 -6.85
N PHE A 50 5.70 0.03 -5.68
CA PHE A 50 6.97 0.37 -5.07
C PHE A 50 8.15 -0.28 -5.79
N ILE A 51 8.00 -1.53 -6.25
CA ILE A 51 9.02 -2.22 -7.05
C ILE A 51 9.26 -1.47 -8.37
N PHE A 52 8.19 -1.06 -9.05
CA PHE A 52 8.32 -0.21 -10.24
C PHE A 52 8.92 1.14 -9.94
N TYR A 53 8.58 1.77 -8.81
CA TYR A 53 9.24 2.99 -8.39
C TYR A 53 10.75 2.78 -8.25
N LEU A 54 11.21 1.70 -7.62
CA LEU A 54 12.66 1.40 -7.53
C LEU A 54 13.30 1.11 -8.89
N LEU A 55 12.55 0.50 -9.82
CA LEU A 55 13.03 0.17 -11.15
C LEU A 55 13.08 1.40 -12.09
N LEU A 56 12.08 2.28 -12.01
CA LEU A 56 11.93 3.47 -12.85
C LEU A 56 12.57 4.71 -12.24
N ALA A 57 12.72 4.77 -10.90
CA ALA A 57 13.34 5.91 -10.24
C ALA A 57 14.76 6.03 -10.78
N PRO A 58 15.09 7.12 -11.48
CA PRO A 58 16.43 7.30 -11.98
C PRO A 58 17.39 7.45 -10.79
N LEU A 59 18.34 6.53 -10.67
CA LEU A 59 19.49 6.59 -9.75
C LEU A 59 20.50 7.68 -10.16
N LYS A 60 20.01 8.85 -10.60
CA LYS A 60 20.88 9.94 -11.02
C LYS A 60 21.47 10.60 -9.78
N ASP A 61 22.65 10.13 -9.41
CA ASP A 61 23.55 10.76 -8.46
C ASP A 61 23.87 12.17 -8.97
N ASN A 62 23.30 13.19 -8.33
CA ASN A 62 23.66 14.59 -8.56
C ASN A 62 24.99 14.93 -7.84
N ARG A 63 25.98 14.02 -7.83
CA ARG A 63 27.37 14.33 -7.45
C ARG A 63 28.18 14.67 -8.69
N SER A 64 27.71 15.63 -9.47
CA SER A 64 28.49 16.27 -10.52
C SER A 64 28.13 17.73 -10.59
N ARG A 65 28.41 18.44 -9.49
CA ARG A 65 28.71 19.87 -9.47
C ARG A 65 29.87 20.08 -8.49
N ALA A 66 31.04 19.63 -8.94
CA ALA A 66 32.30 20.32 -8.67
C ALA A 66 32.34 21.61 -9.51
#